data_AF-A0A536BHD8-F1
#
_entry.id   AF-A0A536BHD8-F1
#
_cell.length_a   1.000
_cell.length_b   1.000
_cell.length_c   1.000
_cell.angle_alpha   90.00
_cell.angle_beta   90.00
_cell.angle_gamma   90.00
#
_symmetry.space_group_name_H-M   'P 1'
#
loop_
_entity.id
_entity.type
_entity.pdbx_description
1 polymer ?
#
loop_
_entity_poly.entity_id
_entity_poly.type
_entity_poly.pdbx_seq_one_letter_code
_entity_poly.pdbx_strand_id
1 'polypeptide(L)'
;VPPDFRFAVKAHRRITHNRRMPNLEEAVRVLALEAAGFGERLGPLLFQFPPTAPFDESRLPRIVPLLPGGWRVAFQFRHRSWHTPEVANLIERMGAALVHGNPVRSAAAPSST
;
A
#
# COMPACT_ATOMS: atom_id res chain seq x y z
N VAL A 1 -21.77 9.08 6.36
CA VAL A 1 -20.78 8.80 7.43
C VAL A 1 -20.62 10.03 8.30
N PRO A 2 -20.15 9.90 9.56
CA PRO A 2 -19.85 11.04 10.43
C PRO A 2 -18.93 12.08 9.74
N PRO A 3 -18.97 13.36 10.15
CA PRO A 3 -18.18 14.43 9.53
C PRO A 3 -16.68 14.11 9.46
N ASP A 4 -16.12 13.58 10.55
CA ASP A 4 -14.68 13.29 10.66
C ASP A 4 -14.28 11.91 10.10
N PHE A 5 -15.24 11.15 9.58
CA PHE A 5 -14.94 9.85 9.01
C PHE A 5 -14.11 9.99 7.73
N ARG A 6 -12.99 9.27 7.66
CA ARG A 6 -12.10 9.24 6.49
C ARG A 6 -12.09 7.86 5.84
N PHE A 7 -12.00 7.85 4.50
CA PHE A 7 -11.91 6.61 3.71
C PHE A 7 -10.47 6.37 3.24
N ALA A 8 -9.97 5.15 3.39
CA ALA A 8 -8.77 4.73 2.68
C ALA A 8 -9.16 4.18 1.31
N VAL A 9 -8.53 4.67 0.24
CA VAL A 9 -8.77 4.19 -1.13
C VAL A 9 -7.68 3.20 -1.49
N LYS A 10 -8.06 1.96 -1.81
CA LYS A 10 -7.10 0.90 -2.14
C LYS A 10 -6.72 0.98 -3.61
N ALA A 11 -5.42 1.03 -3.88
CA ALA A 11 -4.87 0.99 -5.22
C ALA A 11 -5.28 -0.31 -5.95
N HIS A 12 -5.65 -0.18 -7.22
CA HIS A 12 -6.02 -1.32 -8.04
C HIS A 12 -4.85 -2.30 -8.20
N ARG A 13 -5.15 -3.61 -8.21
CA ARG A 13 -4.13 -4.69 -8.27
C ARG A 13 -3.12 -4.56 -9.42
N ARG A 14 -3.49 -3.88 -10.51
CA ARG A 14 -2.61 -3.62 -11.66
C ARG A 14 -1.32 -2.89 -11.28
N ILE A 15 -1.36 -2.06 -10.23
CA ILE A 15 -0.22 -1.32 -9.72
C ILE A 15 0.67 -2.22 -8.83
N THR A 16 0.06 -3.05 -7.98
CA THR A 16 0.79 -3.74 -6.91
C THR A 16 1.15 -5.20 -7.20
N HIS A 17 0.42 -5.88 -8.09
CA HIS A 17 0.59 -7.33 -8.31
C HIS A 17 1.51 -7.67 -9.49
N ASN A 18 1.54 -6.84 -10.54
CA ASN A 18 2.41 -7.08 -11.70
C ASN A 18 3.76 -6.40 -11.50
N ARG A 19 4.85 -7.18 -11.46
CA ARG A 19 6.22 -6.65 -11.30
C ARG A 19 6.63 -5.70 -12.43
N ARG A 20 6.16 -5.92 -13.66
CA ARG A 20 6.49 -5.05 -14.81
C ARG A 20 5.75 -3.71 -14.76
N MET A 21 4.62 -3.64 -14.06
CA MET A 21 3.77 -2.45 -13.95
C MET A 21 3.46 -1.81 -15.31
N PRO A 22 2.81 -2.55 -16.23
CA PRO A 22 2.44 -2.01 -17.54
C PRO A 22 1.45 -0.85 -17.38
N ASN A 23 1.61 0.20 -18.18
CA ASN A 23 0.76 1.41 -18.16
C ASN A 23 0.60 2.01 -16.75
N LEU A 24 1.71 2.04 -15.98
CA LEU A 24 1.69 2.46 -14.58
C LEU A 24 1.17 3.89 -14.40
N GLU A 25 1.60 4.82 -15.24
CA GLU A 25 1.16 6.22 -15.20
C GLU A 25 -0.35 6.35 -15.33
N GLU A 26 -0.92 5.69 -16.33
CA GLU A 26 -2.37 5.67 -16.54
C GLU A 26 -3.10 5.00 -15.36
N ALA A 27 -2.53 3.92 -14.82
CA ALA A 27 -3.11 3.25 -13.66
C ALA A 27 -3.14 4.15 -12.41
N VAL A 28 -2.09 4.93 -12.18
CA VAL A 28 -2.00 5.89 -11.07
C VAL A 28 -2.90 7.10 -11.32
N ARG A 29 -2.97 7.62 -12.55
CA ARG A 29 -3.87 8.72 -12.92
C ARG A 29 -5.34 8.38 -12.63
N VAL A 30 -5.77 7.18 -13.01
CA VAL A 30 -7.14 6.71 -12.71
C VAL A 30 -7.37 6.57 -11.20
N LEU A 31 -6.40 6.02 -10.45
CA LEU A 31 -6.50 5.95 -8.99
C LEU A 31 -6.66 7.35 -8.37
N ALA A 32 -5.88 8.34 -8.83
CA ALA A 32 -5.97 9.71 -8.36
C ALA A 32 -7.34 10.32 -8.69
N LEU A 33 -7.85 10.11 -9.91
CA LEU A 33 -9.16 10.61 -10.30
C LEU A 33 -10.29 10.01 -9.42
N GLU A 34 -10.27 8.70 -9.20
CA GLU A 34 -11.26 8.01 -8.37
C GLU A 34 -11.20 8.49 -6.90
N ALA A 35 -9.99 8.62 -6.37
CA ALA A 35 -9.79 9.06 -4.99
C ALA A 35 -10.14 10.54 -4.75
N ALA A 36 -10.02 11.40 -5.78
CA ALA A 36 -10.39 12.81 -5.67
C ALA A 36 -11.88 13.00 -5.36
N GLY A 37 -12.74 12.06 -5.77
CA GLY A 37 -14.17 12.06 -5.46
C GLY A 37 -14.50 11.99 -3.96
N PHE A 38 -13.54 11.61 -3.11
CA PHE A 38 -13.71 11.60 -1.65
C PHE A 38 -13.49 12.97 -1.00
N GLY A 39 -12.92 13.95 -1.71
CA GLY A 39 -12.69 15.32 -1.23
C GLY A 39 -12.05 15.36 0.15
N GLU A 40 -12.62 16.14 1.06
CA GLU A 40 -12.15 16.27 2.44
C GLU A 40 -12.20 14.96 3.22
N ARG A 41 -13.00 13.97 2.81
CA ARG A 41 -13.06 12.66 3.49
C ARG A 41 -11.98 11.70 3.02
N LEU A 42 -11.10 12.12 2.11
CA LEU A 42 -9.99 11.28 1.65
C LEU A 42 -8.99 11.04 2.80
N GLY A 43 -8.85 9.76 3.14
CA GLY A 43 -7.81 9.20 4.00
C GLY A 43 -6.53 8.91 3.22
N PRO A 44 -5.84 7.80 3.53
CA PRO A 44 -4.67 7.39 2.76
C PRO A 44 -5.04 6.63 1.49
N LEU A 45 -4.18 6.74 0.47
CA LEU A 45 -4.10 5.74 -0.59
C LEU A 45 -3.36 4.50 -0.08
N LEU A 46 -4.00 3.34 -0.15
CA LEU A 46 -3.43 2.07 0.31
C LEU A 46 -2.87 1.26 -0.87
N PHE A 47 -1.56 1.05 -0.88
CA PHE A 47 -0.85 0.17 -1.80
C PHE A 47 -0.48 -1.14 -1.09
N GLN A 48 -1.30 -2.17 -1.28
CA GLN A 48 -1.07 -3.50 -0.74
C GLN A 48 -0.40 -4.40 -1.79
N PHE A 49 0.81 -4.87 -1.49
CA PHE A 49 1.59 -5.81 -2.29
C PHE A 49 1.30 -7.27 -1.86
N PRO A 50 1.14 -8.20 -2.81
CA PRO A 50 0.80 -9.58 -2.50
C PRO A 50 1.99 -10.33 -1.86
N PRO A 51 1.73 -11.47 -1.20
CA PRO A 51 2.79 -12.31 -0.65
C PRO A 51 3.67 -12.96 -1.72
N THR A 52 3.32 -12.88 -3.00
CA THR A 52 4.14 -13.36 -4.14
C THR A 52 5.05 -12.29 -4.73
N ALA A 53 5.05 -11.08 -4.17
CA ALA A 53 5.89 -9.97 -4.62
C ALA A 53 7.08 -9.77 -3.67
N PRO A 54 8.26 -10.38 -3.93
CA PRO A 54 9.45 -10.11 -3.14
C PRO A 54 9.88 -8.64 -3.25
N PHE A 55 10.66 -8.20 -2.26
CA PHE A 55 11.34 -6.91 -2.28
C PHE A 55 12.07 -6.69 -3.61
N ASP A 56 11.83 -5.51 -4.17
CA ASP A 56 12.42 -5.03 -5.41
C ASP A 56 12.52 -3.52 -5.26
N GLU A 57 13.75 -3.06 -5.11
CA GLU A 57 14.10 -1.65 -4.85
C GLU A 57 13.60 -0.70 -5.94
N SER A 58 13.35 -1.18 -7.15
CA SER A 58 12.87 -0.37 -8.27
C SER A 58 11.37 -0.06 -8.18
N ARG A 59 10.60 -0.78 -7.35
CA ARG A 59 9.13 -0.69 -7.42
C ARG A 59 8.57 0.59 -6.84
N LEU A 60 8.98 0.98 -5.64
CA LEU A 60 8.47 2.20 -5.00
C LEU A 60 8.91 3.47 -5.75
N PRO A 61 10.17 3.60 -6.21
CA PRO A 61 10.60 4.73 -7.03
C PRO A 61 9.82 4.91 -8.35
N ARG A 62 9.17 3.87 -8.87
CA ARG A 62 8.30 3.98 -10.05
C ARG A 62 6.89 4.48 -9.72
N ILE A 63 6.39 4.24 -8.51
CA ILE A 63 5.02 4.60 -8.10
C ILE A 63 5.00 6.00 -7.49
N VAL A 64 5.91 6.29 -6.56
CA VAL A 64 5.87 7.48 -5.72
C VAL A 64 5.89 8.80 -6.50
N PRO A 65 6.74 8.98 -7.54
CA PRO A 65 6.76 10.21 -8.33
C PRO A 65 5.46 10.51 -9.08
N LEU A 66 4.59 9.50 -9.27
CA LEU A 66 3.32 9.63 -9.99
C LEU A 66 2.15 10.02 -9.07
N LEU A 67 2.36 10.00 -7.75
CA LEU A 67 1.29 10.28 -6.79
C LEU A 67 1.07 11.80 -6.65
N PRO A 68 -0.19 12.25 -6.49
CA PRO A 68 -0.47 13.65 -6.22
C PRO A 68 0.20 14.12 -4.91
N GLY A 69 0.78 15.32 -4.93
CA GLY A 69 1.34 15.95 -3.74
C GLY A 69 0.28 16.21 -2.66
N GLY A 70 0.69 16.14 -1.39
CA GLY A 70 -0.18 16.42 -0.23
C GLY A 70 -1.14 15.29 0.15
N TRP A 71 -1.16 14.19 -0.60
CA TRP A 71 -1.99 13.04 -0.30
C TRP A 71 -1.29 12.08 0.66
N ARG A 72 -2.05 11.52 1.61
CA ARG A 72 -1.54 10.50 2.51
C ARG A 72 -1.39 9.18 1.77
N VAL A 73 -0.26 8.50 1.96
CA VAL A 73 0.05 7.23 1.29
C VAL A 73 0.41 6.19 2.34
N ALA A 74 -0.07 4.97 2.14
CA ALA A 74 0.20 3.84 3.02
C ALA A 74 0.58 2.60 2.22
N PHE A 75 1.66 1.93 2.60
CA PHE A 75 2.16 0.72 1.96
C PHE A 75 1.99 -0.50 2.87
N GLN A 76 1.43 -1.58 2.34
CA GLN A 76 1.37 -2.86 3.03
C GLN A 76 2.11 -3.92 2.22
N PHE A 77 3.15 -4.50 2.80
CA PHE A 77 3.92 -5.57 2.18
C PHE A 77 3.64 -6.91 2.84
N ARG A 78 3.16 -7.88 2.06
CA ARG A 78 2.82 -9.22 2.55
C ARG A 78 3.91 -10.26 2.35
N HIS A 79 4.96 -9.96 1.59
CA HIS A 79 6.12 -10.83 1.45
C HIS A 79 7.20 -10.43 2.48
N ARG A 80 7.76 -11.41 3.20
CA ARG A 80 8.70 -11.20 4.32
C ARG A 80 9.96 -10.39 3.96
N SER A 81 10.43 -10.46 2.71
CA SER A 81 11.64 -9.74 2.31
C SER A 81 11.50 -8.22 2.29
N TRP A 82 10.29 -7.68 2.46
CA TRP A 82 10.08 -6.25 2.68
C TRP A 82 10.22 -5.83 4.15
N HIS A 83 10.32 -6.78 5.10
CA HIS A 83 10.31 -6.48 6.53
C HIS A 83 11.73 -6.31 7.05
N THR A 84 12.38 -5.25 6.57
CA THR A 84 13.74 -4.87 6.99
C THR A 84 13.78 -3.41 7.43
N PRO A 85 14.74 -3.01 8.28
CA PRO A 85 14.91 -1.62 8.68
C PRO A 85 15.12 -0.66 7.50
N GLU A 86 15.78 -1.11 6.44
CA GLU A 86 16.06 -0.31 5.24
C GLU A 86 14.76 0.07 4.52
N VAL A 87 13.82 -0.87 4.41
CA VAL A 87 12.50 -0.61 3.83
C VAL A 87 11.70 0.32 4.73
N ALA A 88 11.70 0.12 6.04
CA ALA A 88 11.02 1.03 6.98
C ALA A 88 11.53 2.48 6.84
N ASN A 89 12.86 2.66 6.83
CA ASN A 89 13.49 3.96 6.64
C ASN A 89 13.18 4.57 5.27
N LEU A 90 13.07 3.74 4.22
CA LEU A 90 12.69 4.20 2.88
C LEU A 90 11.26 4.75 2.87
N ILE A 91 10.31 4.03 3.48
CA ILE A 91 8.91 4.46 3.59
C ILE A 91 8.79 5.76 4.39
N GLU A 92 9.53 5.88 5.49
CA GLU A 92 9.56 7.10 6.31
C GLU A 92 10.12 8.30 5.53
N ARG A 93 11.24 8.14 4.82
CA ARG A 93 11.81 9.21 3.97
C ARG A 93 10.87 9.67 2.86
N MET A 94 9.96 8.80 2.42
CA MET A 94 8.93 9.15 1.43
C MET A 94 7.73 9.90 2.05
N GLY A 95 7.67 10.06 3.38
CA GLY A 95 6.50 10.62 4.07
C GLY A 95 5.27 9.71 4.03
N ALA A 96 5.47 8.40 3.79
CA ALA A 96 4.39 7.42 3.71
C ALA A 96 4.30 6.60 5.01
N ALA A 97 3.14 5.98 5.24
CA ALA A 97 2.93 5.07 6.36
C ALA A 97 3.25 3.62 5.96
N LEU A 98 3.91 2.88 6.85
CA LEU A 98 4.03 1.43 6.76
C LEU A 98 2.85 0.77 7.49
N VAL A 99 2.08 -0.06 6.79
CA VAL A 99 0.93 -0.77 7.36
C VAL A 99 1.36 -2.16 7.82
N HIS A 100 1.26 -2.39 9.12
CA HIS A 100 1.49 -3.70 9.71
C HIS A 100 0.21 -4.55 9.63
N GLY A 101 0.31 -5.73 9.00
CA GLY A 101 -0.76 -6.72 9.06
C GLY A 101 -0.56 -7.62 10.27
N ASN A 102 -1.63 -7.87 11.03
CA ASN A 102 -1.58 -8.90 12.07
C ASN A 102 -1.79 -10.27 11.38
N PRO A 103 -0.84 -11.21 11.43
CA PRO A 103 -1.12 -12.56 10.93
C PRO A 103 -2.27 -13.15 11.74
N VAL A 104 -3.19 -13.86 11.08
CA VAL A 104 -4.19 -14.67 11.78
C VAL A 104 -3.41 -15.67 12.63
N ARG A 105 -3.48 -15.55 13.97
CA ARG A 105 -3.00 -16.61 14.85
C ARG A 105 -3.78 -17.87 14.46
N SER A 106 -3.10 -18.86 13.90
CA SER A 106 -3.68 -20.20 13.84
C SER A 106 -4.04 -20.61 15.27
N ALA A 107 -5.29 -20.98 15.51
CA ALA A 107 -5.69 -21.57 16.79
C ALA A 107 -4.70 -22.71 17.09
N ALA A 108 -4.13 -22.70 18.30
CA ALA A 108 -3.28 -23.78 18.75
C ALA A 108 -4.04 -25.10 18.60
N ALA A 109 -3.41 -26.09 17.95
CA ALA A 109 -3.99 -27.42 17.85
C ALA A 109 -4.27 -27.95 19.27
N PRO A 110 -5.42 -28.59 19.52
CA PRO A 110 -5.74 -29.10 20.84
C PRO A 110 -4.71 -30.16 21.23
N SER A 111 -4.20 -30.05 22.45
CA SER A 111 -3.29 -30.99 23.08
C SER A 111 -3.93 -32.38 23.04
N SER A 112 -3.29 -33.32 22.35
CA SER A 112 -3.68 -34.73 22.38
C SER A 112 -3.55 -35.25 23.81
N THR A 113 -4.65 -35.77 24.36
CA THR A 113 -4.66 -36.56 25.60
C THR A 113 -4.62 -38.03 25.24
#